data_AF-A0A8A4ZDL7-F1
#
_entry.id   AF-A0A8A4ZDL7-F1
#
_cell.length_a   1.000
_cell.length_b   1.000
_cell.length_c   1.000
_cell.angle_alpha   90.00
_cell.angle_beta   90.00
_cell.angle_gamma   90.00
#
_symmetry.space_group_name_H-M   'P 1'
#
loop_
_entity.id
_entity.type
_entity.pdbx_description
1 polymer ?
#
loop_
_entity_poly.entity_id
_entity_poly.type
_entity_poly.pdbx_seq_one_letter_code
_entity_poly.pdbx_strand_id
1 'polypeptide(L)'
;MNVGDAFAKAYDLLEAMHPIALQLSVWSEDPVMRAASREASASIQSTGQVRMAALEVASPPALLGILSVLDRVLTRSSPLSTSTEPLHRRLRETFQRTGRFNDSTDGAVLPRYVEGGRPRAMAEGLDEVFKNVRVRKATWDRCTQVNLHAPTMRRFDIVVPASKEISIAALPLAGPGDILMLHDITPEDVNVYLASPGPKIAPRVPQAMRKLRDSGASLGLIPEATLDDGILAAWRAASDVNNPDWVLVGSGPVHGDYPGGSAPNGTYATKTGAILAPNRAVLMHGPTGRVIAVQDKRYGFTILPDIKAAYLLKSAPDQPLGEGIIQGTSLTVIESRVGRVAMLVCEDLDRLAQDGPMLRELGVSLVLVPVIAPPLLAYRWQHQASNALAKDVGSTVITINSLALGRDEIVNDPKTGDDIKQPATTLQVIVPEANSYTTFRDPQGNPRHNVHTDAQDAMTLRNTTIRVP
;
A
#
# COMPACT_ATOMS: atom_id res chain seq x y z
N MET A 1 1.72 -8.59 -32.91
CA MET A 1 1.43 -8.53 -31.45
C MET A 1 0.77 -7.20 -31.16
N ASN A 2 -0.18 -7.14 -30.22
CA ASN A 2 -0.68 -5.85 -29.73
C ASN A 2 0.44 -5.10 -28.96
N VAL A 3 0.22 -3.81 -28.70
CA VAL A 3 1.23 -2.93 -28.07
C VAL A 3 1.68 -3.44 -26.70
N GLY A 4 0.76 -3.90 -25.84
CA GLY A 4 1.11 -4.39 -24.51
C GLY A 4 1.92 -5.69 -24.53
N ASP A 5 1.49 -6.67 -25.33
CA ASP A 5 2.20 -7.94 -25.50
C ASP A 5 3.59 -7.72 -26.12
N ALA A 6 3.71 -6.79 -27.08
CA ALA A 6 4.98 -6.42 -27.69
C ALA A 6 5.92 -5.73 -26.68
N PHE A 7 5.39 -4.88 -25.78
CA PHE A 7 6.18 -4.26 -24.72
C PHE A 7 6.74 -5.33 -23.77
N ALA A 8 5.89 -6.24 -23.30
CA ALA A 8 6.33 -7.34 -22.44
C ALA A 8 7.44 -8.17 -23.08
N LYS A 9 7.23 -8.61 -24.34
CA LYS A 9 8.21 -9.44 -25.04
C LYS A 9 9.53 -8.72 -25.29
N ALA A 10 9.48 -7.46 -25.74
CA ALA A 10 10.69 -6.68 -25.99
C ALA A 10 11.46 -6.38 -24.68
N TYR A 11 10.74 -6.14 -23.58
CA TYR A 11 11.32 -5.94 -22.26
C TYR A 11 12.03 -7.21 -21.79
N ASP A 12 11.33 -8.35 -21.81
CA ASP A 12 11.87 -9.65 -21.37
C ASP A 12 13.10 -10.05 -22.21
N LEU A 13 13.11 -9.77 -23.53
CA LEU A 13 14.27 -10.00 -24.40
C LEU A 13 15.46 -9.12 -24.04
N LEU A 14 15.22 -7.82 -23.79
CA LEU A 14 16.29 -6.88 -23.45
C LEU A 14 16.85 -7.15 -22.05
N GLU A 15 16.00 -7.51 -21.08
CA GLU A 15 16.40 -7.87 -19.72
C GLU A 15 17.29 -9.12 -19.71
N ALA A 16 16.96 -10.14 -20.50
CA ALA A 16 17.74 -11.37 -20.62
C ALA A 16 19.17 -11.15 -21.16
N MET A 17 19.43 -10.01 -21.80
CA MET A 17 20.77 -9.61 -22.25
C MET A 17 21.62 -8.99 -21.13
N HIS A 18 21.05 -8.80 -19.93
CA HIS A 18 21.69 -8.22 -18.75
C HIS A 18 22.44 -6.91 -19.03
N PRO A 19 21.77 -5.88 -19.57
CA PRO A 19 22.41 -4.61 -19.87
C PRO A 19 22.98 -3.99 -18.58
N ILE A 20 24.25 -3.60 -18.60
CA ILE A 20 24.82 -2.79 -17.51
C ILE A 20 24.33 -1.35 -17.66
N ALA A 21 24.08 -0.65 -16.55
CA ALA A 21 23.45 0.69 -16.52
C ALA A 21 24.00 1.69 -17.57
N LEU A 22 25.32 1.76 -17.74
CA LEU A 22 25.97 2.66 -18.70
C LEU A 22 25.66 2.33 -20.18
N GLN A 23 25.34 1.07 -20.50
CA GLN A 23 24.98 0.67 -21.87
C GLN A 23 23.66 1.27 -22.31
N LEU A 24 22.68 1.43 -21.41
CA LEU A 24 21.38 2.03 -21.77
C LEU A 24 21.56 3.48 -22.23
N SER A 25 22.41 4.24 -21.54
CA SER A 25 22.79 5.61 -21.94
C SER A 25 23.47 5.63 -23.30
N VAL A 26 24.44 4.74 -23.54
CA VAL A 26 25.13 4.64 -24.84
C VAL A 26 24.16 4.26 -25.97
N TRP A 27 23.29 3.27 -25.75
CA TRP A 27 22.32 2.84 -26.75
C TRP A 27 21.27 3.90 -27.07
N SER A 28 20.96 4.80 -26.13
CA SER A 28 20.02 5.89 -26.37
C SER A 28 20.50 6.89 -27.43
N GLU A 29 21.82 6.97 -27.64
CA GLU A 29 22.45 7.83 -28.65
C GLU A 29 22.73 7.09 -29.97
N ASP A 30 22.51 5.79 -30.01
CA ASP A 30 22.82 4.91 -31.15
C ASP A 30 21.88 5.20 -32.37
N PRO A 31 22.42 5.38 -33.59
CA PRO A 31 21.61 5.49 -34.80
C PRO A 31 20.63 4.33 -35.04
N VAL A 32 20.99 3.11 -34.64
CA VAL A 32 20.18 1.89 -34.75
C VAL A 32 18.92 2.01 -33.89
N MET A 33 19.06 2.51 -32.66
CA MET A 33 17.93 2.80 -31.76
C MET A 33 16.94 3.76 -32.42
N ARG A 34 17.44 4.87 -32.98
CA ARG A 34 16.61 5.87 -33.68
C ARG A 34 15.92 5.29 -34.91
N ALA A 35 16.59 4.45 -35.68
CA ALA A 35 16.02 3.81 -36.86
C ALA A 35 14.87 2.86 -36.49
N ALA A 36 15.11 1.97 -35.52
CA ALA A 36 14.11 1.03 -35.02
C ALA A 36 12.90 1.76 -34.40
N SER A 37 13.13 2.88 -33.70
CA SER A 37 12.06 3.72 -33.15
C SER A 37 11.17 4.32 -34.25
N ARG A 38 11.74 4.81 -35.35
CA ARG A 38 10.95 5.34 -36.48
C ARG A 38 10.11 4.24 -37.15
N GLU A 39 10.71 3.08 -37.39
CA GLU A 39 10.02 1.94 -38.00
C GLU A 39 8.87 1.43 -37.12
N ALA A 40 9.12 1.24 -35.81
CA ALA A 40 8.11 0.83 -34.85
C ALA A 40 6.96 1.86 -34.77
N SER A 41 7.28 3.15 -34.75
CA SER A 41 6.27 4.22 -34.76
C SER A 41 5.39 4.15 -36.00
N ALA A 42 5.96 3.98 -37.19
CA ALA A 42 5.21 3.85 -38.44
C ALA A 42 4.33 2.58 -38.45
N SER A 43 4.84 1.45 -37.95
CA SER A 43 4.08 0.19 -37.84
C SER A 43 2.89 0.34 -36.88
N ILE A 44 3.09 0.94 -35.70
CA ILE A 44 2.03 1.09 -34.70
C ILE A 44 0.97 2.09 -35.17
N GLN A 45 1.37 3.20 -35.83
CA GLN A 45 0.41 4.16 -36.38
C GLN A 45 -0.46 3.55 -37.48
N SER A 46 0.12 2.73 -38.35
CA SER A 46 -0.60 2.11 -39.48
C SER A 46 -1.45 0.91 -39.07
N THR A 47 -0.98 0.07 -38.16
CA THR A 47 -1.60 -1.24 -37.85
C THR A 47 -2.05 -1.40 -36.41
N GLY A 48 -1.60 -0.54 -35.49
CA GLY A 48 -1.76 -0.75 -34.04
C GLY A 48 -0.96 -1.94 -33.49
N GLN A 49 -0.01 -2.47 -34.25
CA GLN A 49 0.72 -3.69 -33.93
C GLN A 49 2.22 -3.58 -34.20
N VAL A 50 2.98 -4.47 -33.55
CA VAL A 50 4.40 -4.74 -33.83
C VAL A 50 4.56 -6.19 -34.28
N ARG A 51 5.38 -6.42 -35.30
CA ARG A 51 5.69 -7.77 -35.82
C ARG A 51 6.59 -8.51 -34.85
N MET A 52 6.20 -9.73 -34.48
CA MET A 52 6.96 -10.57 -33.54
C MET A 52 8.38 -10.83 -34.07
N ALA A 53 8.50 -11.25 -35.34
CA ALA A 53 9.79 -11.53 -35.97
C ALA A 53 10.78 -10.35 -35.92
N ALA A 54 10.29 -9.10 -35.87
CA ALA A 54 11.13 -7.91 -35.74
C ALA A 54 11.73 -7.78 -34.33
N LEU A 55 11.08 -8.32 -33.29
CA LEU A 55 11.61 -8.32 -31.92
C LEU A 55 12.70 -9.38 -31.73
N GLU A 56 12.51 -10.59 -32.27
CA GLU A 56 13.44 -11.71 -32.04
C GLU A 56 14.83 -11.52 -32.66
N VAL A 57 14.92 -10.74 -33.75
CA VAL A 57 16.18 -10.47 -34.44
C VAL A 57 16.76 -9.09 -34.12
N ALA A 58 16.08 -8.29 -33.30
CA ALA A 58 16.52 -6.94 -32.97
C ALA A 58 17.77 -6.97 -32.08
N SER A 59 18.74 -6.13 -32.41
CA SER A 59 19.88 -5.85 -31.53
C SER A 59 19.42 -5.10 -30.26
N PRO A 60 20.22 -5.09 -29.17
CA PRO A 60 19.83 -4.38 -27.95
C PRO A 60 19.46 -2.89 -28.15
N PRO A 61 20.22 -2.08 -28.93
CA PRO A 61 19.82 -0.71 -29.25
C PRO A 61 18.49 -0.64 -30.01
N ALA A 62 18.23 -1.57 -30.94
CA ALA A 62 16.98 -1.63 -31.67
C ALA A 62 15.80 -1.98 -30.75
N LEU A 63 15.96 -2.96 -29.85
CA LEU A 63 14.97 -3.30 -28.82
C LEU A 63 14.63 -2.10 -27.92
N LEU A 64 15.66 -1.37 -27.45
CA LEU A 64 15.46 -0.14 -26.68
C LEU A 64 14.63 0.89 -27.48
N GLY A 65 14.97 1.09 -28.76
CA GLY A 65 14.24 2.01 -29.64
C GLY A 65 12.78 1.64 -29.84
N ILE A 66 12.49 0.34 -29.98
CA ILE A 66 11.12 -0.20 -30.07
C ILE A 66 10.37 -0.01 -28.74
N LEU A 67 10.99 -0.36 -27.61
CA LEU A 67 10.42 -0.18 -26.27
C LEU A 67 10.08 1.29 -26.00
N SER A 68 10.94 2.24 -26.36
CA SER A 68 10.66 3.68 -26.19
C SER A 68 9.44 4.17 -27.00
N VAL A 69 9.09 3.54 -28.12
CA VAL A 69 7.84 3.86 -28.83
C VAL A 69 6.65 3.26 -28.11
N LEU A 70 6.75 1.97 -27.76
CA LEU A 70 5.69 1.25 -27.06
C LEU A 70 5.34 1.94 -25.74
N ASP A 71 6.34 2.32 -24.95
CA ASP A 71 6.17 3.07 -23.69
C ASP A 71 5.41 4.38 -23.89
N ARG A 72 5.76 5.17 -24.92
CA ARG A 72 5.05 6.43 -25.23
C ARG A 72 3.59 6.18 -25.61
N VAL A 73 3.33 5.13 -26.38
CA VAL A 73 1.97 4.76 -26.79
C VAL A 73 1.15 4.31 -25.58
N LEU A 74 1.70 3.46 -24.71
CA LEU A 74 1.05 2.99 -23.49
C LEU A 74 0.81 4.13 -22.49
N THR A 75 1.78 5.03 -22.32
CA THR A 75 1.66 6.22 -21.47
C THR A 75 0.50 7.12 -21.90
N ARG A 76 0.37 7.37 -23.21
CA ARG A 76 -0.79 8.10 -23.78
C ARG A 76 -2.12 7.34 -23.67
N SER A 77 -2.05 6.05 -23.39
CA SER A 77 -3.19 5.16 -23.18
C SER A 77 -3.49 4.90 -21.70
N SER A 78 -2.76 5.55 -20.78
CA SER A 78 -3.01 5.48 -19.33
C SER A 78 -4.49 5.71 -19.01
N PRO A 79 -5.05 5.03 -17.98
CA PRO A 79 -6.44 5.24 -17.56
C PRO A 79 -6.77 6.72 -17.28
N LEU A 80 -5.77 7.52 -16.90
CA LEU A 80 -5.92 8.95 -16.60
C LEU A 80 -5.73 9.89 -17.79
N SER A 81 -5.33 9.38 -18.97
CA SER A 81 -5.08 10.18 -20.16
C SER A 81 -6.35 10.86 -20.70
N THR A 82 -6.26 11.95 -21.43
CA THR A 82 -7.39 12.56 -22.16
C THR A 82 -7.37 12.27 -23.66
N SER A 83 -6.39 11.49 -24.15
CA SER A 83 -6.26 11.19 -25.58
C SER A 83 -7.50 10.51 -26.15
N THR A 84 -7.97 11.03 -27.28
CA THR A 84 -9.16 10.57 -28.01
C THR A 84 -8.81 9.68 -29.21
N GLU A 85 -7.53 9.50 -29.52
CA GLU A 85 -7.09 8.69 -30.66
C GLU A 85 -7.58 7.24 -30.52
N PRO A 86 -8.05 6.58 -31.61
CA PRO A 86 -8.67 5.26 -31.53
C PRO A 86 -7.80 4.18 -30.89
N LEU A 87 -6.49 4.17 -31.19
CA LEU A 87 -5.55 3.21 -30.60
C LEU A 87 -5.43 3.38 -29.08
N HIS A 88 -5.24 4.63 -28.63
CA HIS A 88 -5.12 4.96 -27.21
C HIS A 88 -6.40 4.65 -26.43
N ARG A 89 -7.56 4.91 -27.04
CA ARG A 89 -8.86 4.55 -26.47
C ARG A 89 -9.01 3.03 -26.30
N ARG A 90 -8.69 2.26 -27.33
CA ARG A 90 -8.77 0.79 -27.28
C ARG A 90 -7.87 0.20 -26.20
N LEU A 91 -6.61 0.65 -26.12
CA LEU A 91 -5.66 0.18 -25.10
C LEU A 91 -6.13 0.51 -23.67
N ARG A 92 -6.69 1.70 -23.49
CA ARG A 92 -7.29 2.13 -22.22
C ARG A 92 -8.51 1.29 -21.85
N GLU A 93 -9.38 0.98 -22.80
CA GLU A 93 -10.54 0.09 -22.59
C GLU A 93 -10.08 -1.32 -22.21
N THR A 94 -9.02 -1.84 -22.85
CA THR A 94 -8.38 -3.09 -22.43
C THR A 94 -7.94 -3.01 -20.97
N PHE A 95 -7.16 -1.98 -20.60
CA PHE A 95 -6.71 -1.80 -19.22
C PHE A 95 -7.85 -1.67 -18.21
N GLN A 96 -8.89 -0.90 -18.54
CA GLN A 96 -10.08 -0.76 -17.68
C GLN A 96 -10.81 -2.08 -17.47
N ARG A 97 -10.80 -2.97 -18.48
CA ARG A 97 -11.44 -4.28 -18.38
C ARG A 97 -10.57 -5.31 -17.66
N THR A 98 -9.28 -5.34 -17.92
CA THR A 98 -8.39 -6.45 -17.50
C THR A 98 -7.42 -6.07 -16.38
N GLY A 99 -7.23 -4.78 -16.11
CA GLY A 99 -6.21 -4.27 -15.19
C GLY A 99 -4.80 -4.24 -15.78
N ARG A 100 -4.62 -4.55 -17.06
CA ARG A 100 -3.30 -4.59 -17.72
C ARG A 100 -3.40 -4.28 -19.22
N PHE A 101 -2.27 -3.94 -19.85
CA PHE A 101 -2.24 -3.62 -21.29
C PHE A 101 -2.00 -4.83 -22.21
N ASN A 102 -1.47 -5.93 -21.66
CA ASN A 102 -1.15 -7.17 -22.36
C ASN A 102 -2.21 -8.24 -22.09
N ASP A 103 -2.42 -9.14 -23.05
CA ASP A 103 -3.46 -10.19 -22.96
C ASP A 103 -2.88 -11.60 -23.22
N SER A 104 -1.87 -11.71 -24.07
CA SER A 104 -1.33 -13.00 -24.55
C SER A 104 0.01 -13.37 -23.89
N THR A 105 0.78 -12.38 -23.45
CA THR A 105 2.04 -12.59 -22.73
C THR A 105 1.77 -12.74 -21.24
N ASP A 106 2.45 -13.67 -20.59
CA ASP A 106 2.37 -13.92 -19.14
C ASP A 106 2.69 -12.69 -18.29
N GLY A 107 2.14 -12.61 -17.08
CA GLY A 107 2.30 -11.45 -16.17
C GLY A 107 1.50 -10.22 -16.62
N ALA A 108 2.00 -9.02 -16.32
CA ALA A 108 1.33 -7.76 -16.63
C ALA A 108 2.25 -6.67 -17.17
N VAL A 109 1.67 -5.76 -17.94
CA VAL A 109 2.22 -4.46 -18.34
C VAL A 109 1.27 -3.39 -17.83
N LEU A 110 1.78 -2.53 -16.96
CA LEU A 110 0.98 -1.57 -16.19
C LEU A 110 1.55 -0.15 -16.35
N PRO A 111 0.72 0.90 -16.20
CA PRO A 111 1.25 2.24 -16.03
C PRO A 111 2.06 2.32 -14.73
N ARG A 112 3.17 3.07 -14.78
CA ARG A 112 3.98 3.40 -13.61
C ARG A 112 3.38 4.60 -12.88
N TYR A 113 3.13 4.44 -11.58
CA TYR A 113 2.64 5.50 -10.69
C TYR A 113 3.67 5.97 -9.67
N VAL A 114 4.85 5.35 -9.65
CA VAL A 114 5.98 5.75 -8.80
C VAL A 114 6.97 6.59 -9.61
N GLU A 115 7.51 7.62 -8.98
CA GLU A 115 8.74 8.27 -9.47
C GLU A 115 9.94 7.61 -8.77
N GLY A 116 11.05 7.44 -9.48
CA GLY A 116 12.24 6.87 -8.85
C GLY A 116 12.69 7.77 -7.70
N GLY A 117 12.91 7.19 -6.51
CA GLY A 117 13.33 7.93 -5.30
C GLY A 117 14.68 8.66 -5.43
N ARG A 118 15.40 8.42 -6.54
CA ARG A 118 16.65 9.10 -6.91
C ARG A 118 16.57 9.62 -8.35
N PRO A 119 15.80 10.67 -8.64
CA PRO A 119 15.56 11.12 -10.02
C PRO A 119 16.80 11.70 -10.73
N ARG A 120 17.92 11.91 -10.01
CA ARG A 120 19.21 12.30 -10.59
C ARG A 120 20.23 11.15 -10.67
N ALA A 121 19.91 9.97 -10.14
CA ALA A 121 20.75 8.80 -10.34
C ALA A 121 20.65 8.33 -11.80
N MET A 122 21.72 7.75 -12.31
CA MET A 122 21.64 7.00 -13.57
C MET A 122 20.68 5.82 -13.35
N ALA A 123 19.85 5.52 -14.35
CA ALA A 123 18.98 4.36 -14.30
C ALA A 123 19.83 3.09 -14.11
N GLU A 124 19.67 2.42 -12.97
CA GLU A 124 20.43 1.20 -12.64
C GLU A 124 19.81 -0.03 -13.32
N GLY A 125 18.55 0.06 -13.75
CA GLY A 125 17.80 -1.00 -14.40
C GLY A 125 16.83 -0.49 -15.47
N LEU A 126 16.32 -1.41 -16.29
CA LEU A 126 15.34 -1.14 -17.34
C LEU A 126 14.03 -0.57 -16.79
N ASP A 127 13.65 -0.99 -15.58
CA ASP A 127 12.47 -0.51 -14.90
C ASP A 127 12.55 1.02 -14.73
N GLU A 128 13.69 1.57 -14.35
CA GLU A 128 13.87 3.01 -14.13
C GLU A 128 13.77 3.89 -15.39
N VAL A 129 13.84 3.30 -16.60
CA VAL A 129 13.84 4.03 -17.88
C VAL A 129 12.43 4.38 -18.36
N PHE A 130 11.43 3.53 -18.07
CA PHE A 130 10.12 3.59 -18.73
C PHE A 130 9.00 4.11 -17.81
N LYS A 131 7.95 4.65 -18.43
CA LYS A 131 6.73 5.10 -17.73
C LYS A 131 5.68 3.99 -17.60
N ASN A 132 5.98 2.80 -18.07
CA ASN A 132 5.21 1.58 -17.86
C ASN A 132 6.11 0.51 -17.25
N VAL A 133 5.54 -0.32 -16.38
CA VAL A 133 6.25 -1.40 -15.71
C VAL A 133 5.88 -2.75 -16.32
N ARG A 134 6.88 -3.63 -16.37
CA ARG A 134 6.74 -5.04 -16.66
C ARG A 134 6.70 -5.81 -15.34
N VAL A 135 5.57 -6.43 -15.03
CA VAL A 135 5.39 -7.31 -13.87
C VAL A 135 5.45 -8.77 -14.34
N ARG A 136 6.41 -9.53 -13.84
CA ARG A 136 6.60 -10.95 -14.13
C ARG A 136 5.44 -11.78 -13.59
N LYS A 137 5.23 -12.94 -14.22
CA LYS A 137 4.17 -13.89 -13.85
C LYS A 137 4.22 -14.29 -12.38
N ALA A 138 5.42 -14.63 -11.87
CA ALA A 138 5.58 -15.06 -10.49
C ALA A 138 5.13 -14.00 -9.47
N THR A 139 5.38 -12.72 -9.77
CA THR A 139 4.92 -11.60 -8.94
C THR A 139 3.42 -11.36 -9.09
N TRP A 140 2.92 -11.38 -10.33
CA TRP A 140 1.52 -11.18 -10.64
C TRP A 140 0.60 -12.23 -9.99
N ASP A 141 0.99 -13.51 -10.06
CA ASP A 141 0.20 -14.63 -9.52
C ASP A 141 0.16 -14.65 -7.98
N ARG A 142 1.06 -13.93 -7.30
CA ARG A 142 1.07 -13.78 -5.84
C ARG A 142 0.15 -12.66 -5.35
N CYS A 143 -0.50 -11.93 -6.25
CA CYS A 143 -1.26 -10.75 -5.91
C CYS A 143 -2.74 -10.88 -6.31
N THR A 144 -3.62 -10.33 -5.47
CA THR A 144 -5.03 -10.14 -5.82
C THR A 144 -5.23 -8.72 -6.32
N GLN A 145 -5.77 -8.57 -7.52
CA GLN A 145 -5.88 -7.27 -8.19
C GLN A 145 -7.31 -6.73 -8.08
N VAL A 146 -7.46 -5.51 -7.59
CA VAL A 146 -8.74 -4.79 -7.54
C VAL A 146 -8.65 -3.58 -8.48
N ASN A 147 -9.28 -3.67 -9.64
CA ASN A 147 -9.24 -2.61 -10.64
C ASN A 147 -10.41 -1.64 -10.52
N LEU A 148 -10.18 -0.47 -9.93
CA LEU A 148 -11.20 0.57 -9.79
C LEU A 148 -11.35 1.45 -11.03
N HIS A 149 -10.50 1.29 -12.04
CA HIS A 149 -10.73 1.92 -13.34
C HIS A 149 -11.82 1.19 -14.15
N ALA A 150 -12.20 -0.03 -13.76
CA ALA A 150 -13.28 -0.77 -14.41
C ALA A 150 -14.60 0.01 -14.35
N PRO A 151 -15.39 0.08 -15.43
CA PRO A 151 -16.63 0.88 -15.47
C PRO A 151 -17.60 0.60 -14.32
N THR A 152 -17.67 -0.65 -13.86
CA THR A 152 -18.54 -1.10 -12.77
C THR A 152 -18.03 -0.72 -11.38
N MET A 153 -16.73 -0.45 -11.23
CA MET A 153 -16.06 -0.15 -9.97
C MET A 153 -15.69 1.33 -9.82
N ARG A 154 -15.62 2.06 -10.95
CA ARG A 154 -15.19 3.46 -11.06
C ARG A 154 -15.84 4.44 -10.07
N ARG A 155 -17.08 4.17 -9.69
CA ARG A 155 -17.88 4.98 -8.75
C ARG A 155 -17.46 4.83 -7.29
N PHE A 156 -16.62 3.85 -6.98
CA PHE A 156 -16.09 3.60 -5.64
C PHE A 156 -14.66 4.11 -5.47
N ASP A 157 -14.14 4.85 -6.43
CA ASP A 157 -12.76 5.35 -6.47
C ASP A 157 -12.73 6.83 -6.04
N ILE A 158 -11.60 7.27 -5.47
CA ILE A 158 -11.40 8.66 -5.04
C ILE A 158 -11.52 9.61 -6.24
N VAL A 159 -12.19 10.73 -6.01
CA VAL A 159 -12.19 11.84 -6.96
C VAL A 159 -10.94 12.69 -6.74
N VAL A 160 -9.97 12.56 -7.64
CA VAL A 160 -8.73 13.34 -7.58
C VAL A 160 -8.98 14.76 -8.12
N PRO A 161 -8.74 15.82 -7.33
CA PRO A 161 -8.91 17.19 -7.79
C PRO A 161 -7.81 17.58 -8.79
N ALA A 162 -8.02 18.68 -9.50
CA ALA A 162 -7.05 19.18 -10.49
C ALA A 162 -5.67 19.52 -9.88
N SER A 163 -5.61 19.86 -8.60
CA SER A 163 -4.35 20.07 -7.85
C SER A 163 -3.53 18.78 -7.71
N LYS A 164 -4.14 17.62 -7.90
CA LYS A 164 -3.59 16.30 -7.57
C LYS A 164 -3.22 16.14 -6.08
N GLU A 165 -3.85 16.91 -5.21
CA GLU A 165 -3.67 16.77 -3.77
C GLU A 165 -4.93 16.18 -3.16
N ILE A 166 -4.78 15.13 -2.35
CA ILE A 166 -5.88 14.54 -1.60
C ILE A 166 -5.69 14.81 -0.11
N SER A 167 -6.81 15.08 0.58
CA SER A 167 -6.85 15.27 2.02
C SER A 167 -6.99 13.92 2.72
N ILE A 168 -6.19 13.73 3.78
CA ILE A 168 -6.19 12.54 4.62
C ILE A 168 -6.57 12.96 6.03
N ALA A 169 -7.46 12.19 6.65
CA ALA A 169 -7.75 12.28 8.06
C ALA A 169 -7.59 10.91 8.73
N ALA A 170 -7.00 10.91 9.92
CA ALA A 170 -6.82 9.72 10.71
C ALA A 170 -7.32 9.93 12.14
N LEU A 171 -7.82 8.86 12.75
CA LEU A 171 -8.23 8.82 14.15
C LEU A 171 -7.54 7.65 14.84
N PRO A 172 -6.87 7.85 15.99
CA PRO A 172 -6.30 6.72 16.73
C PRO A 172 -7.37 5.71 17.18
N LEU A 173 -8.60 6.17 17.41
CA LEU A 173 -9.84 5.43 17.75
C LEU A 173 -9.80 4.64 19.07
N ALA A 174 -8.73 3.93 19.35
CA ALA A 174 -8.47 3.17 20.56
C ALA A 174 -7.46 3.89 21.48
N GLY A 175 -7.79 3.95 22.77
CA GLY A 175 -6.89 4.34 23.85
C GLY A 175 -6.61 3.17 24.80
N PRO A 176 -5.94 3.41 25.94
CA PRO A 176 -5.61 2.36 26.90
C PRO A 176 -6.82 1.55 27.35
N GLY A 177 -6.69 0.22 27.29
CA GLY A 177 -7.76 -0.73 27.65
C GLY A 177 -8.87 -0.89 26.61
N ASP A 178 -8.78 -0.20 25.46
CA ASP A 178 -9.73 -0.42 24.36
C ASP A 178 -9.29 -1.55 23.41
N ILE A 179 -8.08 -2.07 23.55
CA ILE A 179 -7.59 -3.28 22.87
C ILE A 179 -7.29 -4.34 23.92
N LEU A 180 -7.81 -5.54 23.70
CA LEU A 180 -7.61 -6.69 24.57
C LEU A 180 -6.44 -7.51 24.03
N MET A 181 -5.38 -7.61 24.83
CA MET A 181 -4.20 -8.44 24.57
C MET A 181 -4.27 -9.66 25.48
N LEU A 182 -4.32 -10.87 24.90
CA LEU A 182 -4.44 -12.12 25.64
C LEU A 182 -3.29 -13.05 25.26
N HIS A 183 -2.68 -13.71 26.26
CA HIS A 183 -1.75 -14.82 26.02
C HIS A 183 -2.53 -16.13 25.95
N ASP A 184 -2.11 -17.00 25.02
CA ASP A 184 -2.67 -18.34 24.86
C ASP A 184 -1.60 -19.33 24.34
N ILE A 185 -1.98 -20.59 24.18
CA ILE A 185 -1.13 -21.69 23.74
C ILE A 185 -1.86 -22.47 22.65
N THR A 186 -1.19 -22.77 21.54
CA THR A 186 -1.76 -23.63 20.48
C THR A 186 -1.79 -25.10 20.92
N PRO A 187 -2.61 -25.96 20.29
CA PRO A 187 -2.53 -27.41 20.43
C PRO A 187 -1.11 -28.01 20.42
N GLU A 188 -0.17 -27.46 19.63
CA GLU A 188 1.23 -27.91 19.55
C GLU A 188 2.17 -27.18 20.54
N ASP A 189 1.62 -26.61 21.62
CA ASP A 189 2.39 -25.97 22.70
C ASP A 189 3.15 -24.70 22.28
N VAL A 190 2.73 -24.06 21.19
CA VAL A 190 3.30 -22.77 20.75
C VAL A 190 2.65 -21.63 21.53
N ASN A 191 3.45 -20.73 22.08
CA ASN A 191 2.95 -19.58 22.82
C ASN A 191 2.59 -18.45 21.88
N VAL A 192 1.34 -17.99 22.00
CA VAL A 192 0.81 -16.94 21.14
C VAL A 192 0.17 -15.83 21.95
N TYR A 193 -0.01 -14.67 21.33
CA TYR A 193 -0.91 -13.64 21.83
C TYR A 193 -2.02 -13.36 20.81
N LEU A 194 -3.17 -12.96 21.31
CA LEU A 194 -4.33 -12.53 20.54
C LEU A 194 -4.59 -11.05 20.82
N ALA A 195 -4.83 -10.28 19.76
CA ALA A 195 -5.24 -8.89 19.84
C ALA A 195 -6.67 -8.75 19.30
N SER A 196 -7.56 -8.12 20.08
CA SER A 196 -8.95 -7.91 19.68
C SER A 196 -9.49 -6.56 20.16
N PRO A 197 -10.44 -5.96 19.43
CA PRO A 197 -11.05 -4.72 19.88
C PRO A 197 -11.88 -4.95 21.13
N GLY A 198 -11.82 -4.01 22.06
CA GLY A 198 -12.67 -3.95 23.24
C GLY A 198 -14.06 -3.39 22.93
N PRO A 199 -15.03 -3.56 23.85
CA PRO A 199 -16.43 -3.21 23.62
C PRO A 199 -16.70 -1.70 23.46
N LYS A 200 -15.72 -0.85 23.78
CA LYS A 200 -15.83 0.61 23.70
C LYS A 200 -15.60 1.15 22.28
N ILE A 201 -15.07 0.35 21.36
CA ILE A 201 -14.76 0.81 20.00
C ILE A 201 -16.03 0.98 19.16
N ALA A 202 -16.91 -0.02 19.10
CA ALA A 202 -18.12 0.03 18.28
C ALA A 202 -19.00 1.27 18.56
N PRO A 203 -19.27 1.67 19.83
CA PRO A 203 -20.05 2.87 20.13
C PRO A 203 -19.41 4.19 19.65
N ARG A 204 -18.09 4.24 19.42
CA ARG A 204 -17.39 5.44 18.93
C ARG A 204 -17.51 5.63 17.43
N VAL A 205 -17.82 4.57 16.67
CA VAL A 205 -17.82 4.59 15.20
C VAL A 205 -18.68 5.70 14.59
N PRO A 206 -19.95 5.93 15.04
CA PRO A 206 -20.74 7.02 14.47
C PRO A 206 -20.11 8.40 14.68
N GLN A 207 -19.46 8.63 15.82
CA GLN A 207 -18.74 9.88 16.09
C GLN A 207 -17.46 9.98 15.27
N ALA A 208 -16.73 8.88 15.11
CA ALA A 208 -15.52 8.80 14.31
C ALA A 208 -15.82 9.16 12.85
N MET A 209 -16.84 8.55 12.26
CA MET A 209 -17.25 8.83 10.89
C MET A 209 -17.67 10.29 10.70
N ARG A 210 -18.46 10.86 11.64
CA ARG A 210 -18.79 12.29 11.60
C ARG A 210 -17.55 13.17 11.60
N LYS A 211 -16.56 12.88 12.44
CA LYS A 211 -15.30 13.64 12.47
C LYS A 211 -14.53 13.55 11.16
N LEU A 212 -14.43 12.36 10.56
CA LEU A 212 -13.76 12.17 9.27
C LEU A 212 -14.50 12.89 8.13
N ARG A 213 -15.83 12.89 8.16
CA ARG A 213 -16.65 13.66 7.22
C ARG A 213 -16.45 15.16 7.39
N ASP A 214 -16.57 15.65 8.63
CA ASP A 214 -16.51 17.07 8.95
C ASP A 214 -15.09 17.64 8.71
N SER A 215 -14.06 16.80 8.60
CA SER A 215 -12.71 17.22 8.18
C SER A 215 -12.56 17.44 6.67
N GLY A 216 -13.53 17.04 5.85
CA GLY A 216 -13.45 17.12 4.39
C GLY A 216 -12.34 16.25 3.79
N ALA A 217 -11.99 15.15 4.46
CA ALA A 217 -10.95 14.23 3.96
C ALA A 217 -11.48 13.40 2.79
N SER A 218 -10.63 13.12 1.80
CA SER A 218 -10.92 12.13 0.75
C SER A 218 -10.61 10.70 1.23
N LEU A 219 -9.64 10.56 2.14
CA LEU A 219 -9.22 9.28 2.71
C LEU A 219 -9.24 9.34 4.26
N GLY A 220 -10.08 8.50 4.87
CA GLY A 220 -10.12 8.24 6.31
C GLY A 220 -9.27 7.03 6.70
N LEU A 221 -8.53 7.10 7.82
CA LEU A 221 -7.64 6.02 8.27
C LEU A 221 -7.83 5.69 9.75
N ILE A 222 -7.92 4.39 10.05
CA ILE A 222 -8.10 3.82 11.38
C ILE A 222 -7.04 2.72 11.64
N PRO A 223 -6.48 2.59 12.86
CA PRO A 223 -5.41 1.64 13.17
C PRO A 223 -5.80 0.16 13.21
N GLU A 224 -4.78 -0.69 13.36
CA GLU A 224 -4.92 -2.13 13.55
C GLU A 224 -5.56 -2.49 14.91
N ALA A 225 -6.11 -3.71 14.99
CA ALA A 225 -6.78 -4.32 16.13
C ALA A 225 -8.06 -3.61 16.57
N THR A 226 -8.55 -2.64 15.80
CA THR A 226 -9.75 -1.86 16.11
C THR A 226 -11.01 -2.40 15.42
N LEU A 227 -10.94 -3.55 14.74
CA LEU A 227 -12.02 -4.03 13.87
C LEU A 227 -12.38 -5.49 14.15
N ASP A 228 -13.67 -5.77 14.22
CA ASP A 228 -14.27 -7.09 14.13
C ASP A 228 -15.54 -6.98 13.26
N ASP A 229 -16.31 -8.07 13.08
CA ASP A 229 -17.53 -8.03 12.26
C ASP A 229 -18.60 -7.06 12.77
N GLY A 230 -18.73 -6.93 14.11
CA GLY A 230 -19.69 -6.03 14.73
C GLY A 230 -19.32 -4.55 14.54
N ILE A 231 -18.04 -4.23 14.67
CA ILE A 231 -17.49 -2.89 14.43
C ILE A 231 -17.55 -2.56 12.94
N LEU A 232 -17.26 -3.53 12.04
CA LEU A 232 -17.45 -3.33 10.61
C LEU A 232 -18.92 -3.04 10.28
N ALA A 233 -19.87 -3.75 10.89
CA ALA A 233 -21.29 -3.46 10.72
C ALA A 233 -21.64 -2.03 11.18
N ALA A 234 -21.05 -1.55 12.30
CA ALA A 234 -21.21 -0.18 12.75
C ALA A 234 -20.64 0.85 11.75
N TRP A 235 -19.49 0.57 11.14
CA TRP A 235 -18.90 1.43 10.10
C TRP A 235 -19.78 1.52 8.87
N ARG A 236 -20.35 0.39 8.43
CA ARG A 236 -21.28 0.36 7.30
C ARG A 236 -22.57 1.09 7.60
N ALA A 237 -23.10 0.96 8.82
CA ALA A 237 -24.29 1.68 9.27
C ALA A 237 -24.07 3.19 9.39
N ALA A 238 -22.83 3.64 9.63
CA ALA A 238 -22.45 5.05 9.67
C ALA A 238 -22.15 5.65 8.27
N SER A 239 -22.29 4.88 7.18
CA SER A 239 -22.08 5.38 5.82
C SER A 239 -23.11 6.45 5.43
N ASP A 240 -22.66 7.48 4.72
CA ASP A 240 -23.44 8.62 4.27
C ASP A 240 -22.77 9.24 3.05
N VAL A 241 -23.56 9.76 2.10
CA VAL A 241 -23.07 10.31 0.82
C VAL A 241 -21.97 11.37 0.96
N ASN A 242 -21.90 12.07 2.09
CA ASN A 242 -20.91 13.13 2.33
C ASN A 242 -19.62 12.62 3.00
N ASN A 243 -19.54 11.34 3.38
CA ASN A 243 -18.34 10.77 4.00
C ASN A 243 -17.14 10.78 3.04
N PRO A 244 -15.91 10.63 3.55
CA PRO A 244 -14.73 10.44 2.70
C PRO A 244 -14.95 9.35 1.67
N ASP A 245 -14.47 9.55 0.45
CA ASP A 245 -14.58 8.56 -0.64
C ASP A 245 -14.14 7.18 -0.13
N TRP A 246 -12.97 7.11 0.50
CA TRP A 246 -12.43 5.89 1.10
C TRP A 246 -12.21 6.02 2.61
N VAL A 247 -12.44 4.92 3.32
CA VAL A 247 -12.08 4.75 4.72
C VAL A 247 -11.41 3.40 4.92
N LEU A 248 -10.15 3.39 5.34
CA LEU A 248 -9.51 2.21 5.94
C LEU A 248 -10.04 2.10 7.37
N VAL A 249 -10.98 1.18 7.60
CA VAL A 249 -11.74 1.09 8.87
C VAL A 249 -11.00 0.29 9.96
N GLY A 250 -9.69 0.11 9.81
CA GLY A 250 -8.83 -0.63 10.71
C GLY A 250 -8.59 -2.07 10.25
N SER A 251 -8.04 -2.88 11.15
CA SER A 251 -7.87 -4.32 10.95
C SER A 251 -8.19 -5.13 12.19
N GLY A 252 -8.45 -6.42 12.02
CA GLY A 252 -8.71 -7.37 13.10
C GLY A 252 -9.50 -8.60 12.60
N PRO A 253 -10.13 -9.39 13.50
CA PRO A 253 -10.82 -10.63 13.14
C PRO A 253 -12.14 -10.38 12.41
N VAL A 254 -12.05 -10.09 11.11
CA VAL A 254 -13.20 -9.88 10.22
C VAL A 254 -13.42 -11.10 9.33
N HIS A 255 -14.62 -11.64 9.38
CA HIS A 255 -15.02 -12.82 8.62
C HIS A 255 -15.82 -12.44 7.38
N GLY A 256 -15.71 -13.27 6.35
CA GLY A 256 -16.47 -13.13 5.11
C GLY A 256 -15.60 -13.20 3.87
N ASP A 257 -16.28 -13.30 2.74
CA ASP A 257 -15.67 -13.31 1.42
C ASP A 257 -15.69 -11.89 0.86
N TYR A 258 -14.51 -11.26 0.85
CA TYR A 258 -14.32 -9.89 0.37
C TYR A 258 -13.21 -9.87 -0.69
N PRO A 259 -13.27 -8.93 -1.66
CA PRO A 259 -12.21 -8.80 -2.67
C PRO A 259 -10.83 -8.61 -2.01
N GLY A 260 -9.88 -9.50 -2.29
CA GLY A 260 -8.55 -9.47 -1.68
C GLY A 260 -8.36 -10.37 -0.46
N GLY A 261 -9.42 -11.00 0.05
CA GLY A 261 -9.30 -11.99 1.12
C GLY A 261 -8.53 -13.23 0.62
N SER A 262 -7.51 -13.64 1.36
CA SER A 262 -6.64 -14.77 1.01
C SER A 262 -6.41 -15.76 2.15
N ALA A 263 -6.63 -15.33 3.39
CA ALA A 263 -6.67 -16.20 4.55
C ALA A 263 -8.07 -16.83 4.69
N PRO A 264 -8.14 -18.14 5.00
CA PRO A 264 -9.41 -18.78 5.34
C PRO A 264 -9.98 -18.23 6.65
N ASN A 265 -11.29 -18.37 6.83
CA ASN A 265 -11.93 -18.08 8.11
C ASN A 265 -11.44 -19.08 9.18
N GLY A 266 -11.31 -18.60 10.42
CA GLY A 266 -10.78 -19.33 11.56
C GLY A 266 -11.45 -20.67 11.84
N THR A 267 -10.69 -21.76 11.79
CA THR A 267 -11.12 -23.09 12.31
C THR A 267 -10.14 -23.65 13.33
N TYR A 268 -9.03 -22.97 13.59
CA TYR A 268 -7.96 -23.46 14.43
C TYR A 268 -8.13 -22.93 15.86
N ALA A 269 -8.40 -23.82 16.81
CA ALA A 269 -8.66 -23.48 18.21
C ALA A 269 -7.37 -23.60 19.05
N THR A 270 -7.12 -22.63 19.93
CA THR A 270 -6.10 -22.71 20.98
C THR A 270 -6.50 -23.69 22.09
N LYS A 271 -5.60 -23.96 23.04
CA LYS A 271 -5.88 -24.82 24.19
C LYS A 271 -6.98 -24.27 25.10
N THR A 272 -7.21 -22.96 25.12
CA THR A 272 -8.35 -22.36 25.85
C THR A 272 -9.66 -22.34 25.04
N GLY A 273 -9.60 -22.75 23.76
CA GLY A 273 -10.75 -22.76 22.85
C GLY A 273 -10.94 -21.47 22.05
N ALA A 274 -10.02 -20.51 22.14
CA ALA A 274 -10.07 -19.31 21.29
C ALA A 274 -9.78 -19.70 19.83
N ILE A 275 -10.61 -19.21 18.90
CA ILE A 275 -10.44 -19.50 17.47
C ILE A 275 -9.51 -18.45 16.86
N LEU A 276 -8.41 -18.90 16.26
CA LEU A 276 -7.52 -18.02 15.50
C LEU A 276 -8.23 -17.54 14.24
N ALA A 277 -8.11 -16.25 13.95
CA ALA A 277 -8.75 -15.59 12.81
C ALA A 277 -7.69 -14.82 12.00
N PRO A 278 -7.97 -14.45 10.74
CA PRO A 278 -7.14 -13.50 10.04
C PRO A 278 -7.18 -12.12 10.71
N ASN A 279 -6.06 -11.41 10.73
CA ASN A 279 -6.03 -9.98 11.03
C ASN A 279 -6.19 -9.22 9.71
N ARG A 280 -7.43 -8.83 9.40
CA ARG A 280 -7.85 -8.34 8.09
C ARG A 280 -8.06 -6.83 8.09
N ALA A 281 -7.23 -6.11 7.35
CA ALA A 281 -7.44 -4.69 7.06
C ALA A 281 -8.55 -4.52 6.01
N VAL A 282 -9.46 -3.57 6.23
CA VAL A 282 -10.64 -3.38 5.38
C VAL A 282 -10.69 -1.96 4.83
N LEU A 283 -10.63 -1.82 3.51
CA LEU A 283 -10.89 -0.58 2.80
C LEU A 283 -12.36 -0.53 2.36
N MET A 284 -13.07 0.52 2.77
CA MET A 284 -14.49 0.71 2.51
C MET A 284 -14.74 2.00 1.73
N HIS A 285 -15.72 1.97 0.83
CA HIS A 285 -16.28 3.17 0.22
C HIS A 285 -17.16 3.89 1.25
N GLY A 286 -16.72 5.04 1.75
CA GLY A 286 -17.39 5.77 2.84
C GLY A 286 -18.84 6.16 2.53
N PRO A 287 -19.16 6.60 1.29
CA PRO A 287 -20.53 6.95 0.91
C PRO A 287 -21.55 5.83 0.95
N THR A 288 -21.14 4.59 0.68
CA THR A 288 -22.09 3.46 0.55
C THR A 288 -21.87 2.34 1.56
N GLY A 289 -20.84 2.42 2.41
CA GLY A 289 -20.49 1.35 3.33
C GLY A 289 -20.10 0.05 2.62
N ARG A 290 -19.65 0.12 1.36
CA ARG A 290 -19.28 -1.05 0.57
C ARG A 290 -17.82 -1.36 0.79
N VAL A 291 -17.49 -2.59 1.16
CA VAL A 291 -16.09 -3.06 1.17
C VAL A 291 -15.57 -3.06 -0.26
N ILE A 292 -14.50 -2.30 -0.49
CA ILE A 292 -13.81 -2.18 -1.77
C ILE A 292 -12.81 -3.34 -1.90
N ALA A 293 -11.98 -3.49 -0.87
CA ALA A 293 -10.88 -4.44 -0.83
C ALA A 293 -10.51 -4.76 0.62
N VAL A 294 -9.87 -5.90 0.82
CA VAL A 294 -9.27 -6.30 2.10
C VAL A 294 -7.84 -6.77 1.91
N GLN A 295 -7.04 -6.67 2.97
CA GLN A 295 -5.71 -7.29 3.07
C GLN A 295 -5.66 -8.12 4.34
N ASP A 296 -5.36 -9.42 4.20
CA ASP A 296 -5.04 -10.27 5.34
C ASP A 296 -3.57 -10.09 5.71
N LYS A 297 -3.29 -9.82 6.99
CA LYS A 297 -1.93 -9.74 7.52
C LYS A 297 -1.17 -11.02 7.17
N ARG A 298 0.00 -10.86 6.55
CA ARG A 298 0.79 -12.01 6.02
C ARG A 298 1.85 -12.46 7.00
N TYR A 299 2.33 -11.55 7.84
CA TYR A 299 3.37 -11.84 8.82
C TYR A 299 2.91 -11.47 10.22
N GLY A 300 2.98 -12.42 11.15
CA GLY A 300 2.66 -12.18 12.56
C GLY A 300 3.83 -11.49 13.26
N PHE A 301 3.54 -10.51 14.11
CA PHE A 301 4.56 -9.87 14.95
C PHE A 301 4.95 -10.78 16.11
N THR A 302 6.25 -10.86 16.43
CA THR A 302 6.74 -11.62 17.58
C THR A 302 7.07 -10.68 18.73
N ILE A 303 6.37 -10.84 19.86
CA ILE A 303 6.66 -10.08 21.08
C ILE A 303 7.77 -10.79 21.84
N LEU A 304 8.91 -10.11 21.99
CA LEU A 304 10.05 -10.61 22.75
C LEU A 304 9.88 -10.40 24.27
N PRO A 305 10.59 -11.18 25.10
CA PRO A 305 10.54 -11.10 26.55
C PRO A 305 10.63 -9.69 27.14
N ASP A 306 11.57 -8.89 26.65
CA ASP A 306 11.91 -7.55 27.11
C ASP A 306 10.84 -6.49 26.81
N ILE A 307 10.04 -6.70 25.76
CA ILE A 307 9.01 -5.74 25.34
C ILE A 307 7.58 -6.12 25.76
N LYS A 308 7.36 -7.30 26.37
CA LYS A 308 6.02 -7.78 26.80
C LYS A 308 5.24 -6.77 27.63
N ALA A 309 5.92 -6.02 28.49
CA ALA A 309 5.29 -5.01 29.33
C ALA A 309 4.64 -3.88 28.53
N ALA A 310 5.26 -3.48 27.41
CA ALA A 310 4.73 -2.44 26.52
C ALA A 310 3.50 -2.92 25.73
N TYR A 311 3.31 -4.24 25.61
CA TYR A 311 2.17 -4.87 24.94
C TYR A 311 1.11 -5.39 25.90
N LEU A 312 1.11 -4.95 27.17
CA LEU A 312 0.13 -5.33 28.20
C LEU A 312 0.11 -6.84 28.54
N LEU A 313 1.20 -7.57 28.24
CA LEU A 313 1.32 -9.02 28.43
C LEU A 313 2.28 -9.38 29.58
N LYS A 314 2.29 -8.59 30.66
CA LYS A 314 3.20 -8.79 31.81
C LYS A 314 3.02 -10.14 32.51
N SER A 315 1.82 -10.72 32.48
CA SER A 315 1.52 -12.02 33.09
C SER A 315 1.85 -13.21 32.19
N ALA A 316 2.27 -12.98 30.94
CA ALA A 316 2.62 -14.04 30.01
C ALA A 316 4.00 -14.66 30.35
N PRO A 317 4.25 -15.93 29.99
CA PRO A 317 5.51 -16.60 30.26
C PRO A 317 6.73 -15.87 29.71
N ASP A 318 7.91 -16.14 30.29
CA ASP A 318 9.17 -15.51 29.86
C ASP A 318 9.82 -16.11 28.62
N GLN A 319 9.09 -16.02 27.52
CA GLN A 319 9.48 -16.53 26.21
C GLN A 319 8.89 -15.65 25.08
N PRO A 320 9.40 -15.76 23.85
CA PRO A 320 8.80 -15.10 22.70
C PRO A 320 7.35 -15.55 22.50
N LEU A 321 6.47 -14.60 22.18
CA LEU A 321 5.07 -14.85 21.86
C LEU A 321 4.83 -14.53 20.39
N GLY A 322 4.38 -15.52 19.61
CA GLY A 322 3.95 -15.28 18.23
C GLY A 322 2.55 -14.66 18.19
N GLU A 323 2.22 -13.91 17.14
CA GLU A 323 0.86 -13.45 16.93
C GLU A 323 -0.05 -14.61 16.49
N GLY A 324 -1.11 -14.88 17.25
CA GLY A 324 -2.09 -15.93 16.96
C GLY A 324 -3.04 -15.51 15.85
N ILE A 325 -2.59 -15.55 14.60
CA ILE A 325 -3.37 -15.22 13.41
C ILE A 325 -3.31 -16.32 12.36
N ILE A 326 -4.33 -16.38 11.51
CA ILE A 326 -4.24 -17.08 10.22
C ILE A 326 -3.63 -16.12 9.20
N GLN A 327 -2.48 -16.52 8.64
CA GLN A 327 -1.74 -15.68 7.71
C GLN A 327 -2.42 -15.58 6.34
N GLY A 328 -2.42 -14.37 5.78
CA GLY A 328 -2.74 -14.14 4.38
C GLY A 328 -1.68 -14.75 3.46
N THR A 329 -2.08 -15.14 2.26
CA THR A 329 -1.20 -15.76 1.25
C THR A 329 -0.93 -14.87 0.05
N SER A 330 -1.67 -13.76 -0.08
CA SER A 330 -1.58 -12.85 -1.24
C SER A 330 -1.55 -11.39 -0.80
N LEU A 331 -0.87 -10.55 -1.59
CA LEU A 331 -0.95 -9.09 -1.48
C LEU A 331 -2.12 -8.57 -2.32
N THR A 332 -3.00 -7.78 -1.73
CA THR A 332 -4.05 -7.07 -2.45
C THR A 332 -3.53 -5.74 -2.97
N VAL A 333 -3.64 -5.55 -4.29
CA VAL A 333 -3.21 -4.34 -5.00
C VAL A 333 -4.41 -3.69 -5.65
N ILE A 334 -4.59 -2.39 -5.41
CA ILE A 334 -5.75 -1.62 -5.88
C ILE A 334 -5.29 -0.63 -6.94
N GLU A 335 -5.75 -0.80 -8.17
CA GLU A 335 -5.54 0.16 -9.25
C GLU A 335 -6.60 1.27 -9.17
N SER A 336 -6.18 2.52 -8.99
CA SER A 336 -7.07 3.64 -8.71
C SER A 336 -6.59 4.97 -9.29
N ARG A 337 -7.43 6.00 -9.24
CA ARG A 337 -7.01 7.37 -9.65
C ARG A 337 -5.95 8.00 -8.78
N VAL A 338 -5.83 7.58 -7.52
CA VAL A 338 -4.77 8.06 -6.61
C VAL A 338 -3.45 7.28 -6.79
N GLY A 339 -3.44 6.33 -7.73
CA GLY A 339 -2.30 5.49 -8.07
C GLY A 339 -2.55 4.02 -7.76
N ARG A 340 -1.47 3.27 -7.57
CA ARG A 340 -1.51 1.85 -7.20
C ARG A 340 -1.32 1.71 -5.70
N VAL A 341 -2.34 1.20 -5.03
CA VAL A 341 -2.43 1.20 -3.57
C VAL A 341 -2.24 -0.21 -3.02
N ALA A 342 -1.46 -0.35 -1.96
CA ALA A 342 -1.37 -1.57 -1.16
C ALA A 342 -1.66 -1.26 0.31
N MET A 343 -2.17 -2.26 1.03
CA MET A 343 -2.29 -2.23 2.49
C MET A 343 -1.25 -3.20 3.06
N LEU A 344 -0.52 -2.81 4.11
CA LEU A 344 0.40 -3.68 4.84
C LEU A 344 0.03 -3.60 6.33
N VAL A 345 -0.27 -4.71 6.99
CA VAL A 345 -0.69 -4.67 8.39
C VAL A 345 0.52 -4.86 9.30
N CYS A 346 0.93 -3.79 9.99
CA CYS A 346 2.01 -3.79 10.99
C CYS A 346 3.29 -4.48 10.53
N GLU A 347 3.57 -5.69 11.00
CA GLU A 347 4.78 -6.45 10.68
C GLU A 347 4.99 -6.65 9.17
N ASP A 348 3.92 -6.65 8.36
CA ASP A 348 4.03 -6.67 6.89
C ASP A 348 4.94 -5.54 6.36
N LEU A 349 4.97 -4.38 7.03
CA LEU A 349 5.82 -3.24 6.66
C LEU A 349 7.32 -3.55 6.86
N ASP A 350 7.69 -4.34 7.86
CA ASP A 350 9.11 -4.65 8.16
C ASP A 350 9.67 -5.78 7.29
N ARG A 351 8.81 -6.49 6.55
CA ARG A 351 9.17 -7.65 5.72
C ARG A 351 9.62 -7.28 4.31
N LEU A 352 10.42 -6.21 4.22
CA LEU A 352 10.87 -5.63 2.95
C LEU A 352 11.84 -6.54 2.18
N ALA A 353 12.58 -7.42 2.86
CA ALA A 353 13.41 -8.40 2.17
C ALA A 353 12.56 -9.41 1.37
N GLN A 354 11.36 -9.72 1.85
CA GLN A 354 10.43 -10.67 1.23
C GLN A 354 9.54 -9.98 0.19
N ASP A 355 9.05 -8.77 0.49
CA ASP A 355 8.01 -8.11 -0.32
C ASP A 355 8.46 -6.85 -1.03
N GLY A 356 9.55 -6.21 -0.60
CA GLY A 356 10.08 -4.99 -1.22
C GLY A 356 10.31 -5.14 -2.73
N PRO A 357 10.98 -6.22 -3.20
CA PRO A 357 11.14 -6.46 -4.64
C PRO A 357 9.81 -6.60 -5.38
N MET A 358 8.82 -7.25 -4.77
CA MET A 358 7.47 -7.39 -5.34
C MET A 358 6.75 -6.02 -5.43
N LEU A 359 6.79 -5.23 -4.36
CA LEU A 359 6.20 -3.88 -4.33
C LEU A 359 6.85 -2.94 -5.35
N ARG A 360 8.19 -3.02 -5.51
CA ARG A 360 8.96 -2.29 -6.54
C ARG A 360 8.50 -2.69 -7.94
N GLU A 361 8.44 -3.98 -8.22
CA GLU A 361 8.07 -4.51 -9.54
C GLU A 361 6.63 -4.13 -9.91
N LEU A 362 5.70 -4.21 -8.95
CA LEU A 362 4.33 -3.74 -9.10
C LEU A 362 4.25 -2.21 -9.29
N GLY A 363 5.24 -1.45 -8.81
CA GLY A 363 5.23 0.00 -8.83
C GLY A 363 4.11 0.58 -7.96
N VAL A 364 3.98 0.06 -6.73
CA VAL A 364 2.99 0.54 -5.75
C VAL A 364 3.33 1.96 -5.33
N SER A 365 2.44 2.91 -5.59
CA SER A 365 2.68 4.34 -5.32
C SER A 365 2.18 4.81 -3.96
N LEU A 366 1.23 4.11 -3.36
CA LEU A 366 0.67 4.44 -2.05
C LEU A 366 0.57 3.18 -1.18
N VAL A 367 1.11 3.24 0.03
CA VAL A 367 1.06 2.15 1.01
C VAL A 367 0.35 2.64 2.26
N LEU A 368 -0.72 1.96 2.66
CA LEU A 368 -1.46 2.24 3.90
C LEU A 368 -1.09 1.20 4.95
N VAL A 369 -0.64 1.66 6.11
CA VAL A 369 -0.10 0.78 7.17
C VAL A 369 -0.85 1.01 8.48
N PRO A 370 -1.96 0.31 8.74
CA PRO A 370 -2.53 0.26 10.08
C PRO A 370 -1.61 -0.55 11.00
N VAL A 371 -1.30 0.01 12.17
CA VAL A 371 -0.43 -0.64 13.16
C VAL A 371 -1.01 -0.56 14.57
N ILE A 372 -0.71 -1.56 15.39
CA ILE A 372 -0.75 -1.49 16.84
C ILE A 372 0.68 -1.62 17.36
N ALA A 373 1.22 -0.52 17.83
CA ALA A 373 2.56 -0.48 18.39
C ALA A 373 2.63 0.56 19.52
N PRO A 374 3.70 0.55 20.34
CA PRO A 374 4.09 1.74 21.08
C PRO A 374 4.21 2.97 20.15
N PRO A 375 4.26 4.19 20.69
CA PRO A 375 4.35 5.44 19.94
C PRO A 375 5.25 5.42 18.69
N LEU A 376 4.76 6.01 17.58
CA LEU A 376 5.54 6.11 16.34
C LEU A 376 6.67 7.14 16.52
N LEU A 377 7.90 6.69 16.67
CA LEU A 377 9.03 7.58 16.90
C LEU A 377 10.02 7.65 15.73
N ALA A 378 10.92 8.61 15.82
CA ALA A 378 12.02 8.71 14.86
C ALA A 378 12.91 7.49 14.91
N TYR A 379 13.36 7.06 13.74
CA TYR A 379 14.37 6.01 13.60
C TYR A 379 13.98 4.65 14.20
N ARG A 380 12.72 4.48 14.59
CA ARG A 380 12.15 3.16 14.90
C ARG A 380 11.83 2.40 13.63
N TRP A 381 11.57 1.11 13.81
CA TRP A 381 11.34 0.17 12.71
C TRP A 381 10.26 0.68 11.74
N GLN A 382 9.13 1.22 12.21
CA GLN A 382 8.07 1.74 11.32
C GLN A 382 8.60 2.87 10.43
N HIS A 383 9.35 3.80 11.01
CA HIS A 383 9.95 4.92 10.29
C HIS A 383 11.04 4.44 9.33
N GLN A 384 11.88 3.50 9.75
CA GLN A 384 12.98 2.96 8.93
C GLN A 384 12.43 2.18 7.74
N ALA A 385 11.48 1.27 7.97
CA ALA A 385 10.83 0.49 6.94
C ALA A 385 10.02 1.37 5.97
N SER A 386 9.25 2.34 6.49
CA SER A 386 8.54 3.32 5.64
C SER A 386 9.51 4.14 4.77
N ASN A 387 10.65 4.56 5.31
CA ASN A 387 11.68 5.26 4.55
C ASN A 387 12.33 4.36 3.49
N ALA A 388 12.60 3.10 3.82
CA ALA A 388 13.16 2.15 2.88
C ALA A 388 12.20 1.92 1.70
N LEU A 389 10.90 1.74 1.95
CA LEU A 389 9.90 1.67 0.87
C LEU A 389 9.83 2.95 0.04
N ALA A 390 9.76 4.12 0.69
CA ALA A 390 9.71 5.39 -0.03
C ALA A 390 10.95 5.58 -0.93
N LYS A 391 12.12 5.16 -0.45
CA LYS A 391 13.38 5.23 -1.20
C LYS A 391 13.48 4.20 -2.33
N ASP A 392 13.22 2.94 -2.02
CA ASP A 392 13.54 1.81 -2.91
C ASP A 392 12.41 1.52 -3.91
N VAL A 393 11.16 1.82 -3.53
CA VAL A 393 9.97 1.64 -4.38
C VAL A 393 9.50 2.97 -4.99
N GLY A 394 9.72 4.10 -4.30
CA GLY A 394 9.12 5.38 -4.68
C GLY A 394 7.67 5.52 -4.19
N SER A 395 7.29 4.80 -3.14
CA SER A 395 5.93 4.86 -2.56
C SER A 395 5.78 5.99 -1.55
N THR A 396 4.62 6.65 -1.54
CA THR A 396 4.15 7.34 -0.34
C THR A 396 3.67 6.31 0.67
N VAL A 397 4.19 6.36 1.90
CA VAL A 397 3.81 5.43 2.98
C VAL A 397 3.09 6.20 4.07
N ILE A 398 1.87 5.77 4.42
CA ILE A 398 1.06 6.35 5.49
C ILE A 398 0.86 5.30 6.58
N THR A 399 1.46 5.56 7.74
CA THR A 399 1.37 4.69 8.92
C THR A 399 0.45 5.31 9.96
N ILE A 400 -0.54 4.55 10.41
CA ILE A 400 -1.56 4.98 11.38
C ILE A 400 -1.57 4.04 12.59
N ASN A 401 -1.36 4.59 13.77
CA ASN A 401 -1.31 3.87 15.05
C ASN A 401 -2.42 4.32 16.01
N SER A 402 -2.79 3.43 16.93
CA SER A 402 -3.69 3.75 18.04
C SER A 402 -2.91 4.31 19.24
N LEU A 403 -3.63 4.65 20.31
CA LEU A 403 -3.06 5.02 21.61
C LEU A 403 -3.16 3.88 22.62
N ALA A 404 -3.50 2.66 22.16
CA ALA A 404 -3.81 1.53 23.04
C ALA A 404 -2.62 1.07 23.89
N LEU A 405 -1.40 1.20 23.35
CA LEU A 405 -0.15 0.77 24.00
C LEU A 405 0.63 1.94 24.65
N GLY A 406 0.05 3.14 24.70
CA GLY A 406 0.65 4.29 25.35
C GLY A 406 0.38 5.60 24.64
N ARG A 407 0.29 6.69 25.42
CA ARG A 407 0.11 8.07 24.92
C ARG A 407 1.40 8.87 24.87
N ASP A 408 2.38 8.45 25.65
CA ASP A 408 3.71 9.04 25.70
C ASP A 408 4.72 7.92 25.74
N GLU A 409 5.93 8.23 25.32
CA GLU A 409 7.09 7.39 25.55
C GLU A 409 8.17 8.19 26.27
N ILE A 410 8.84 7.53 27.21
CA ILE A 410 10.02 8.10 27.85
C ILE A 410 11.20 7.81 26.93
N VAL A 411 11.82 8.88 26.42
CA VAL A 411 13.03 8.80 25.60
C VAL A 411 14.13 9.59 26.28
N ASN A 412 15.36 9.10 26.16
CA ASN A 412 16.51 9.83 26.66
C ASN A 412 16.90 10.93 25.66
N ASP A 413 16.95 12.19 26.08
CA ASP A 413 17.39 13.30 25.25
C ASP A 413 18.90 13.15 24.99
N PRO A 414 19.36 12.94 23.75
CA PRO A 414 20.77 12.74 23.47
C PRO A 414 21.63 13.98 23.76
N LYS A 415 21.04 15.17 23.93
CA LYS A 415 21.76 16.41 24.27
C LYS A 415 21.93 16.59 25.77
N THR A 416 20.93 16.24 26.57
CA THR A 416 20.95 16.49 28.02
C THR A 416 21.16 15.23 28.85
N GLY A 417 20.88 14.05 28.30
CA GLY A 417 20.86 12.77 29.01
C GLY A 417 19.61 12.59 29.88
N ASP A 418 18.65 13.53 29.85
CA ASP A 418 17.44 13.46 30.66
C ASP A 418 16.37 12.61 29.98
N ASP A 419 15.54 11.97 30.79
CA ASP A 419 14.33 11.31 30.34
C ASP A 419 13.25 12.36 30.03
N ILE A 420 12.95 12.51 28.74
CA ILE A 420 11.86 13.37 28.26
C ILE A 420 10.66 12.52 27.85
N LYS A 421 9.45 13.01 28.14
CA LYS A 421 8.22 12.42 27.63
C LYS A 421 7.97 12.93 26.21
N GLN A 422 8.02 12.04 25.24
CA GLN A 422 7.66 12.34 23.87
C GLN A 422 6.22 11.87 23.62
N PRO A 423 5.31 12.76 23.19
CA PRO A 423 3.92 12.40 22.93
C PRO A 423 3.82 11.45 21.73
N ALA A 424 2.82 10.57 21.78
CA ALA A 424 2.59 9.58 20.75
C ALA A 424 2.26 10.24 19.41
N THR A 425 3.09 9.96 18.41
CA THR A 425 2.71 10.21 17.01
C THR A 425 1.83 9.04 16.58
N THR A 426 0.61 9.37 16.14
CA THR A 426 -0.36 8.36 15.67
C THR A 426 -0.51 8.38 14.16
N LEU A 427 -0.03 9.41 13.47
CA LEU A 427 -0.01 9.48 12.01
C LEU A 427 1.40 9.86 11.54
N GLN A 428 1.98 9.03 10.69
CA GLN A 428 3.25 9.27 10.03
C GLN A 428 3.05 9.15 8.52
N VAL A 429 3.51 10.15 7.77
CA VAL A 429 3.51 10.13 6.30
C VAL A 429 4.93 10.35 5.80
N ILE A 430 5.40 9.42 4.97
CA ILE A 430 6.69 9.52 4.29
C ILE A 430 6.42 9.64 2.80
N VAL A 431 6.82 10.77 2.22
CA VAL A 431 6.67 11.07 0.80
C VAL A 431 8.04 10.98 0.14
N PRO A 432 8.18 10.30 -1.01
CA PRO A 432 9.40 10.34 -1.80
C PRO A 432 9.52 11.73 -2.43
N GLU A 433 10.63 12.43 -2.16
CA GLU A 433 10.97 13.67 -2.86
C GLU A 433 12.25 13.50 -3.67
N ALA A 434 12.42 14.33 -4.69
CA ALA A 434 13.57 14.29 -5.57
C ALA A 434 14.88 14.62 -4.82
N ASN A 435 15.62 13.59 -4.38
CA ASN A 435 16.88 13.69 -3.63
C ASN A 435 16.74 14.13 -2.15
N SER A 436 15.53 14.08 -1.60
CA SER A 436 15.23 14.29 -0.17
C SER A 436 14.07 13.39 0.24
N TYR A 437 13.84 13.23 1.55
CA TYR A 437 12.61 12.64 2.05
C TYR A 437 12.02 13.62 3.04
N THR A 438 10.86 14.16 2.74
CA THR A 438 10.12 14.91 3.75
C THR A 438 9.32 13.91 4.55
N THR A 439 9.79 13.67 5.77
CA THR A 439 8.98 12.97 6.76
C THR A 439 7.99 13.98 7.33
N PHE A 440 6.76 13.96 6.83
CA PHE A 440 5.64 14.60 7.51
C PHE A 440 5.21 13.67 8.64
N ARG A 441 5.88 13.79 9.78
CA ARG A 441 5.21 13.47 11.04
C ARG A 441 4.23 14.59 11.29
N ASP A 442 3.11 14.29 11.91
CA ASP A 442 2.34 15.32 12.59
C ASP A 442 3.32 16.22 13.37
N PRO A 443 3.61 17.46 12.91
CA PRO A 443 4.75 18.22 13.42
C PRO A 443 4.62 18.59 14.89
N GLN A 444 3.48 18.28 15.51
CA GLN A 444 3.13 18.74 16.85
C GLN A 444 2.97 17.59 17.87
N GLY A 445 3.11 16.32 17.47
CA GLY A 445 2.43 15.26 18.22
C GLY A 445 0.95 15.63 18.35
N ASN A 446 0.17 15.05 19.26
CA ASN A 446 -1.09 15.71 19.60
C ASN A 446 -0.79 17.02 20.35
N PRO A 447 -1.00 18.23 19.78
CA PRO A 447 -0.71 19.49 20.48
C PRO A 447 -1.55 19.67 21.74
N ARG A 448 -2.59 18.85 21.92
CA ARG A 448 -3.50 18.85 23.06
C ARG A 448 -3.33 17.64 23.99
N HIS A 449 -2.25 16.86 23.87
CA HIS A 449 -2.05 15.65 24.69
C HIS A 449 -2.11 15.95 26.19
N ASN A 450 -1.56 17.09 26.61
CA ASN A 450 -1.56 17.54 28.02
C ASN A 450 -2.92 17.98 28.57
N VAL A 451 -3.94 18.13 27.72
CA VAL A 451 -5.27 18.64 28.12
C VAL A 451 -6.38 17.63 27.83
N HIS A 452 -6.16 16.69 26.90
CA HIS A 452 -7.13 15.66 26.55
C HIS A 452 -7.00 14.43 27.45
N THR A 453 -8.15 13.90 27.89
CA THR A 453 -8.23 12.52 28.41
C THR A 453 -7.91 11.52 27.31
N ASP A 454 -7.59 10.28 27.68
CA ASP A 454 -7.25 9.21 26.73
C ASP A 454 -8.36 9.00 25.68
N ALA A 455 -9.62 9.03 26.14
CA ALA A 455 -10.78 8.89 25.26
C ALA A 455 -10.95 10.10 24.32
N GLN A 456 -10.66 11.31 24.79
CA GLN A 456 -10.70 12.51 23.94
C GLN A 456 -9.60 12.48 22.89
N ASP A 457 -8.41 12.03 23.25
CA ASP A 457 -7.27 11.94 22.33
C ASP A 457 -7.48 10.87 21.25
N ALA A 458 -8.00 9.70 21.64
CA ALA A 458 -8.39 8.65 20.71
C ALA A 458 -9.40 9.14 19.64
N MET A 459 -10.16 10.21 19.95
CA MET A 459 -11.13 10.85 19.05
C MET A 459 -10.68 12.21 18.50
N THR A 460 -9.39 12.55 18.63
CA THR A 460 -8.82 13.77 18.06
C THR A 460 -8.27 13.46 16.67
N LEU A 461 -8.70 14.23 15.67
CA LEU A 461 -8.28 14.07 14.27
C LEU A 461 -6.79 14.35 14.09
N ARG A 462 -6.20 13.68 13.11
CA ARG A 462 -4.86 13.93 12.56
C ARG A 462 -5.03 14.14 11.07
N ASN A 463 -4.69 15.31 10.55
CA ASN A 463 -4.95 15.65 9.16
C ASN A 463 -3.66 15.96 8.42
N THR A 464 -3.60 15.61 7.15
CA THR A 464 -2.51 15.96 6.25
C THR A 464 -3.00 15.92 4.80
N THR A 465 -2.15 16.32 3.87
CA THR A 465 -2.41 16.26 2.44
C THR A 465 -1.24 15.58 1.75
N ILE A 466 -1.53 14.77 0.74
CA ILE A 466 -0.49 14.18 -0.11
C ILE A 466 -0.76 14.50 -1.57
N ARG A 467 0.31 14.58 -2.35
CA ARG A 467 0.24 14.65 -3.80
C ARG A 467 0.15 13.23 -4.36
N VAL A 468 -0.76 13.03 -5.30
CA VAL A 468 -0.91 11.77 -6.04
C VAL A 468 -0.37 11.91 -7.48
N PRO A 469 -0.03 10.79 -8.16
CA PRO A 469 0.68 10.79 -9.45
C PRO A 469 0.04 11.56 -10.62
#